data_AF-G3LKA1-F1
#
_entry.id   AF-G3LKA1-F1
#
_cell.length_a   1.000
_cell.length_b   1.000
_cell.length_c   1.000
_cell.angle_alpha   90.00
_cell.angle_beta   90.00
_cell.angle_gamma   90.00
#
_symmetry.space_group_name_H-M   'P 1'
#
loop_
_entity.id
_entity.type
_entity.pdbx_description
1 polymer ?
#
loop_
_entity_poly.entity_id
_entity_poly.type
_entity_poly.pdbx_seq_one_letter_code
_entity_poly.pdbx_strand_id
1 'polypeptide(L)'
;PVIEGMNMGFLLLAFNQISNNCGMLHYTSGGQFTIPVVIRGPGGVGRQLGAEHSQRLESYFQSIPGIQMVACSTPYNAKGLMKAAIRSENPVILFEHVLLYNLKEKIPDEEYICNLEEAEMVRPGEHITILTYSRMRYHVMQAAKTLVNKGYDPEVIDIRSLKPFDLHTI
;
A
#
# COMPACT_ATOMS: atom_id res chain seq x y z
N PRO A 1 3.84 -17.63 2.21
CA PRO A 1 3.14 -17.53 3.53
C PRO A 1 2.50 -16.15 3.70
N VAL A 2 1.44 -16.02 4.50
CA VAL A 2 0.81 -14.73 4.84
C VAL A 2 1.04 -14.46 6.32
N ILE A 3 1.93 -13.52 6.62
CA ILE A 3 2.40 -13.18 7.96
C ILE A 3 1.71 -11.90 8.40
N GLU A 4 1.13 -11.90 9.59
CA GLU A 4 0.50 -10.73 10.18
C GLU A 4 1.37 -10.14 11.29
N GLY A 5 1.69 -8.85 11.18
CA GLY A 5 2.15 -8.04 12.30
C GLY A 5 0.94 -7.43 13.01
N MET A 6 0.74 -7.76 14.29
CA MET A 6 -0.39 -7.26 15.11
C MET A 6 -0.56 -5.73 15.02
N ASN A 7 0.56 -5.00 14.91
CA ASN A 7 0.62 -3.64 14.42
C ASN A 7 1.87 -3.53 13.54
N MET A 8 1.77 -2.85 12.41
CA MET A 8 2.90 -2.65 11.50
C MET A 8 4.11 -2.05 12.24
N GLY A 9 3.92 -1.15 13.21
CA GLY A 9 4.99 -0.58 14.03
C GLY A 9 5.87 -1.61 14.74
N PHE A 10 5.32 -2.78 15.09
CA PHE A 10 6.07 -3.85 15.77
C PHE A 10 6.94 -4.69 14.84
N LEU A 11 6.79 -4.55 13.52
CA LEU A 11 7.66 -5.22 12.54
C LEU A 11 9.12 -4.74 12.63
N LEU A 12 9.39 -3.64 13.34
CA LEU A 12 10.76 -3.24 13.66
C LEU A 12 11.53 -4.33 14.43
N LEU A 13 10.85 -5.16 15.23
CA LEU A 13 11.47 -6.33 15.88
C LEU A 13 11.91 -7.40 14.87
N ALA A 14 11.22 -7.48 13.73
CA ALA A 14 11.53 -8.40 12.64
C ALA A 14 12.34 -7.74 11.51
N PHE A 15 12.84 -6.51 11.70
CA PHE A 15 13.44 -5.71 10.62
C PHE A 15 14.59 -6.43 9.91
N ASN A 16 15.47 -7.11 10.65
CA ASN A 16 16.56 -7.89 10.04
C ASN A 16 16.04 -9.04 9.14
N GLN A 17 14.97 -9.72 9.55
CA GLN A 17 14.38 -10.80 8.76
C GLN A 17 13.73 -10.25 7.48
N ILE A 18 13.06 -9.10 7.57
CA ILE A 18 12.45 -8.44 6.42
C ILE A 18 13.53 -7.91 5.48
N SER A 19 14.53 -7.19 6.01
CA SER A 19 15.58 -6.55 5.22
C SER A 19 16.50 -7.55 4.56
N ASN A 20 17.16 -8.39 5.36
CA ASN A 20 18.29 -9.18 4.88
C ASN A 20 17.85 -10.55 4.35
N ASN A 21 16.81 -11.16 4.92
CA ASN A 21 16.34 -12.45 4.44
C ASN A 21 15.28 -12.27 3.36
N CYS A 22 14.24 -11.47 3.58
CA CYS A 22 13.22 -11.29 2.54
C CYS A 22 13.77 -10.47 1.36
N GLY A 23 14.35 -9.30 1.62
CA GLY A 23 14.81 -8.40 0.54
C GLY A 23 16.01 -8.92 -0.26
N MET A 24 16.97 -9.62 0.37
CA MET A 24 18.25 -9.92 -0.28
C MET A 24 18.40 -11.36 -0.74
N LEU A 25 17.70 -12.34 -0.14
CA LEU A 25 18.04 -13.76 -0.33
C LEU A 25 17.90 -14.23 -1.78
N HIS A 26 16.92 -13.70 -2.52
CA HIS A 26 16.80 -14.01 -3.95
C HIS A 26 18.06 -13.59 -4.72
N TYR A 27 18.55 -12.37 -4.47
CA TYR A 27 19.75 -11.84 -5.11
C TYR A 27 21.03 -12.56 -4.64
N THR A 28 21.22 -12.73 -3.32
CA THR A 28 22.45 -13.32 -2.76
C THR A 28 22.58 -14.81 -3.04
N SER A 29 21.46 -15.50 -3.30
CA SER A 29 21.46 -16.90 -3.74
C SER A 29 21.66 -17.06 -5.25
N GLY A 30 21.79 -15.98 -6.02
CA GLY A 30 21.86 -16.06 -7.49
C GLY A 30 20.57 -16.60 -8.11
N GLY A 31 19.41 -16.26 -7.52
CA GLY A 31 18.09 -16.68 -7.98
C GLY A 31 17.71 -18.12 -7.61
N GLN A 32 18.49 -18.82 -6.78
CA GLN A 32 18.19 -20.20 -6.38
C GLN A 32 17.04 -20.30 -5.37
N PHE A 33 16.76 -19.22 -4.63
CA PHE A 33 15.61 -19.14 -3.72
C PHE A 33 14.67 -18.00 -4.13
N THR A 34 13.36 -18.27 -4.20
CA THR A 34 12.31 -17.24 -4.21
C THR A 34 11.79 -17.02 -2.80
N ILE A 35 11.22 -15.84 -2.53
CA ILE A 35 10.70 -15.49 -1.21
C ILE A 35 9.21 -15.07 -1.33
N PRO A 36 8.30 -16.01 -1.63
CA PRO A 36 6.88 -15.74 -1.83
C PRO A 36 6.16 -15.51 -0.49
N VAL A 37 6.40 -14.36 0.13
CA VAL A 37 5.84 -13.99 1.44
C VAL A 37 5.03 -12.71 1.34
N VAL A 38 3.88 -12.71 2.00
CA VAL A 38 3.09 -11.49 2.23
C VAL A 38 3.23 -11.13 3.69
N ILE A 39 3.68 -9.91 3.97
CA ILE A 39 3.69 -9.33 5.31
C ILE A 39 2.62 -8.26 5.33
N ARG A 40 1.64 -8.41 6.22
CA ARG A 40 0.50 -7.50 6.34
C ARG A 40 0.26 -7.13 7.78
N GLY A 41 -0.53 -6.09 8.00
CA GLY A 41 -1.00 -5.74 9.32
C GLY A 41 -1.61 -4.35 9.37
N PRO A 42 -2.37 -4.06 10.44
CA PRO A 42 -2.88 -2.74 10.70
C PRO A 42 -1.75 -1.74 10.96
N GLY A 43 -1.83 -0.57 10.34
CA GLY A 43 -0.91 0.54 10.59
C GLY A 43 -1.57 1.92 10.47
N GLY A 44 -0.78 2.95 10.76
CA GLY A 44 -1.22 4.35 10.75
C GLY A 44 -2.07 4.78 11.93
N VAL A 45 -2.49 6.04 11.89
CA VAL A 45 -3.12 6.70 13.05
C VAL A 45 -4.51 6.13 13.30
N GLY A 46 -4.76 5.66 14.52
CA GLY A 46 -6.10 5.29 15.00
C GLY A 46 -6.67 6.30 16.00
N ARG A 47 -7.84 6.00 16.57
CA ARG A 47 -8.44 6.81 17.63
C ARG A 47 -7.80 6.46 18.98
N GLN A 48 -7.00 7.37 19.53
CA GLN A 48 -6.43 7.26 20.89
C GLN A 48 -5.49 6.05 21.11
N LEU A 49 -4.79 5.60 20.07
CA LEU A 49 -3.92 4.41 20.15
C LEU A 49 -2.50 4.70 20.69
N GLY A 50 -2.14 5.96 20.92
CA GLY A 50 -0.83 6.35 21.45
C GLY A 50 0.33 6.16 20.47
N ALA A 51 1.55 6.26 21.00
CA ALA A 51 2.79 6.35 20.22
C ALA A 51 3.16 5.07 19.45
N GLU A 52 2.88 3.91 20.02
CA GLU A 52 3.33 2.61 19.47
C GLU A 52 2.40 2.05 18.39
N HIS A 53 1.14 2.50 18.36
CA HIS A 53 0.12 1.98 17.44
C HIS A 53 -0.27 2.96 16.32
N SER A 54 0.49 4.05 16.16
CA SER A 54 0.21 5.09 15.17
C SER A 54 1.35 5.30 14.15
N GLN A 55 2.45 4.56 14.30
CA GLN A 55 3.63 4.70 13.46
C GLN A 55 3.36 4.29 12.00
N ARG A 56 4.17 4.85 11.09
CA ARG A 56 4.17 4.58 9.66
C ARG A 56 5.56 4.08 9.28
N LEU A 57 5.64 2.87 8.74
CA LEU A 57 6.91 2.19 8.46
C LEU A 57 7.29 2.21 6.98
N GLU A 58 6.48 2.83 6.12
CA GLU A 58 6.75 2.91 4.69
C GLU A 58 8.17 3.42 4.42
N SER A 59 8.57 4.54 5.03
CA SER A 59 9.90 5.11 4.84
C SER A 59 11.05 4.22 5.33
N TYR A 60 10.83 3.40 6.37
CA TYR A 60 11.85 2.47 6.87
C TYR A 60 12.11 1.34 5.87
N PHE A 61 11.03 0.81 5.28
CA PHE A 61 11.11 -0.29 4.33
C PHE A 61 11.44 0.18 2.91
N GLN A 62 11.15 1.44 2.56
CA GLN A 62 11.42 2.00 1.23
C GLN A 62 12.88 1.85 0.79
N SER A 63 13.83 1.91 1.73
CA SER A 63 15.27 1.80 1.43
C SER A 63 15.75 0.36 1.20
N ILE A 64 14.96 -0.65 1.56
CA ILE A 64 15.34 -2.07 1.46
C ILE A 64 15.08 -2.57 0.04
N PRO A 65 16.09 -2.91 -0.78
CA PRO A 65 15.87 -3.48 -2.11
C PRO A 65 15.23 -4.88 -2.04
N GLY A 66 14.62 -5.30 -3.15
CA GLY A 66 14.05 -6.65 -3.30
C GLY A 66 12.71 -6.90 -2.62
N ILE A 67 12.16 -5.93 -1.88
CA ILE A 67 10.77 -5.97 -1.38
C ILE A 67 9.85 -5.10 -2.24
N GLN A 68 8.65 -5.61 -2.49
CA GLN A 68 7.53 -4.86 -3.06
C GLN A 68 6.68 -4.29 -1.93
N MET A 69 6.18 -3.06 -2.10
CA MET A 69 5.37 -2.38 -1.10
C MET A 69 4.09 -1.84 -1.72
N VAL A 70 2.95 -2.22 -1.16
CA VAL A 70 1.62 -1.79 -1.63
C VAL A 70 0.76 -1.32 -0.47
N ALA A 71 -0.05 -0.30 -0.68
CA ALA A 71 -0.98 0.22 0.31
C ALA A 71 -2.43 0.16 -0.18
N CYS A 72 -3.30 -0.46 0.60
CA CYS A 72 -4.71 -0.54 0.27
C CYS A 72 -5.42 0.76 0.67
N SER A 73 -6.41 1.15 -0.14
CA SER A 73 -7.23 2.35 0.09
C SER A 73 -8.73 2.11 -0.02
N THR A 74 -9.20 1.07 -0.71
CA THR A 74 -10.62 0.70 -0.85
C THR A 74 -10.83 -0.79 -0.57
N PRO A 75 -12.04 -1.24 -0.20
CA PRO A 75 -12.35 -2.66 -0.14
C PRO A 75 -12.08 -3.38 -1.48
N TYR A 76 -12.35 -2.72 -2.62
CA TYR A 76 -12.06 -3.28 -3.93
C TYR A 76 -10.57 -3.60 -4.11
N ASN A 77 -9.69 -2.60 -3.91
CA ASN A 77 -8.26 -2.80 -4.10
C ASN A 77 -7.63 -3.61 -2.97
N ALA A 78 -8.19 -3.62 -1.76
CA ALA A 78 -7.75 -4.52 -0.69
C ALA A 78 -7.89 -6.00 -1.08
N LYS A 79 -9.06 -6.42 -1.60
CA LYS A 79 -9.25 -7.79 -2.09
C LYS A 79 -8.32 -8.09 -3.26
N GLY A 80 -8.24 -7.20 -4.25
CA GLY A 80 -7.44 -7.44 -5.46
C GLY A 80 -5.93 -7.46 -5.21
N LEU A 81 -5.39 -6.53 -4.42
CA LEU A 81 -3.97 -6.43 -4.09
C LEU A 81 -3.53 -7.57 -3.16
N MET A 82 -4.33 -7.95 -2.16
CA MET A 82 -4.02 -9.11 -1.31
C MET A 82 -3.91 -10.39 -2.14
N LYS A 83 -4.86 -10.59 -3.06
CA LYS A 83 -4.88 -11.72 -3.98
C LYS A 83 -3.68 -11.73 -4.94
N ALA A 84 -3.22 -10.57 -5.37
CA ALA A 84 -2.02 -10.45 -6.20
C ALA A 84 -0.74 -10.69 -5.38
N ALA A 85 -0.66 -10.13 -4.16
CA ALA A 85 0.47 -10.31 -3.26
C ALA A 85 0.70 -11.79 -2.91
N ILE A 86 -0.38 -12.54 -2.62
CA ILE A 86 -0.31 -13.98 -2.33
C ILE A 86 0.24 -14.79 -3.51
N ARG A 87 0.03 -14.32 -4.75
CA ARG A 87 0.49 -14.98 -5.98
C ARG A 87 1.86 -14.49 -6.45
N SER A 88 2.45 -13.52 -5.76
CA SER A 88 3.78 -13.00 -6.11
C SER A 88 4.85 -13.97 -5.63
N GLU A 89 5.87 -14.18 -6.45
CA GLU A 89 7.10 -14.88 -6.06
C GLU A 89 8.07 -13.97 -5.27
N ASN A 90 7.74 -12.67 -5.20
CA ASN A 90 8.50 -11.67 -4.47
C ASN A 90 7.93 -11.45 -3.06
N PRO A 91 8.74 -10.98 -2.11
CA PRO A 91 8.25 -10.56 -0.81
C PRO A 91 7.45 -9.25 -0.95
N VAL A 92 6.20 -9.27 -0.48
CA VAL A 92 5.28 -8.13 -0.55
C VAL A 92 4.90 -7.66 0.85
N ILE A 93 5.11 -6.37 1.13
CA ILE A 93 4.56 -5.69 2.30
C ILE A 93 3.27 -4.97 1.92
N LEU A 94 2.16 -5.39 2.52
CA LEU A 94 0.83 -4.84 2.27
C LEU A 94 0.36 -4.01 3.47
N PHE A 95 0.30 -2.69 3.28
CA PHE A 95 -0.08 -1.72 4.30
C PHE A 95 -1.60 -1.52 4.34
N GLU A 96 -2.18 -1.80 5.51
CA GLU A 96 -3.61 -1.64 5.78
C GLU A 96 -3.80 -0.51 6.81
N HIS A 97 -4.50 0.56 6.44
CA HIS A 97 -4.73 1.64 7.40
C HIS A 97 -5.92 1.33 8.30
N VAL A 98 -5.71 1.32 9.63
CA VAL A 98 -6.72 0.88 10.63
C VAL A 98 -8.09 1.54 10.49
N LEU A 99 -8.12 2.85 10.26
CA LEU A 99 -9.37 3.60 10.10
C LEU A 99 -10.15 3.29 8.80
N LEU A 100 -9.60 2.47 7.90
CA LEU A 100 -10.30 2.04 6.68
C LEU A 100 -11.00 0.69 6.84
N TYR A 101 -10.77 -0.08 7.91
CA TYR A 101 -11.34 -1.43 8.03
C TYR A 101 -12.87 -1.47 8.07
N ASN A 102 -13.51 -0.42 8.59
CA ASN A 102 -14.97 -0.33 8.65
C ASN A 102 -15.60 0.24 7.37
N LEU A 103 -14.79 0.57 6.37
CA LEU A 103 -15.30 1.03 5.08
C LEU A 103 -15.99 -0.13 4.35
N LYS A 104 -17.17 0.15 3.80
CA LYS A 104 -17.97 -0.83 3.05
C LYS A 104 -18.18 -0.34 1.64
N GLU A 105 -18.02 -1.26 0.70
CA GLU A 105 -18.21 -1.04 -0.73
C GLU A 105 -18.80 -2.31 -1.32
N LYS A 106 -19.68 -2.19 -2.32
CA LYS A 106 -20.11 -3.35 -3.11
C LYS A 106 -19.00 -3.68 -4.08
N ILE A 107 -18.35 -4.82 -3.88
CA ILE A 107 -17.27 -5.32 -4.73
C ILE A 107 -17.74 -6.54 -5.54
N PRO A 108 -17.13 -6.85 -6.69
CA PRO A 108 -17.50 -8.03 -7.48
C PRO A 108 -17.31 -9.33 -6.69
N ASP A 109 -18.25 -10.26 -6.85
CA ASP A 109 -18.15 -11.61 -6.28
C ASP A 109 -17.14 -12.45 -7.07
N GLU A 110 -17.02 -12.20 -8.38
CA GLU A 110 -16.05 -12.90 -9.21
C GLU A 110 -14.59 -12.72 -8.77
N GLU A 111 -13.75 -13.58 -9.32
CA GLU A 111 -12.32 -13.47 -9.17
C GLU A 111 -11.78 -12.29 -9.99
N TYR A 112 -11.11 -11.39 -9.28
CA TYR A 112 -10.24 -10.39 -9.87
C TYR A 112 -8.94 -10.27 -9.07
N ILE A 113 -7.95 -9.68 -9.72
CA ILE A 113 -6.64 -9.31 -9.16
C ILE A 113 -6.35 -7.86 -9.56
N CYS A 114 -5.65 -7.12 -8.69
CA CYS A 114 -5.09 -5.82 -9.05
C CYS A 114 -3.61 -6.00 -9.39
N ASN A 115 -3.09 -5.14 -10.26
CA ASN A 115 -1.64 -5.09 -10.46
C ASN A 115 -0.97 -4.46 -9.22
N LEU A 116 0.10 -5.07 -8.74
CA LEU A 116 0.87 -4.59 -7.59
C LEU A 116 1.70 -3.35 -7.91
N GLU A 117 1.92 -3.04 -9.19
CA GLU A 117 2.83 -1.99 -9.67
C GLU A 117 2.11 -0.84 -10.37
N GLU A 118 0.78 -0.77 -10.28
CA GLU A 118 -0.02 0.27 -10.94
C GLU A 118 -0.65 1.23 -9.92
N ALA A 119 -0.60 2.52 -10.26
CA ALA A 119 -1.43 3.53 -9.62
C ALA A 119 -2.90 3.43 -10.10
N GLU A 120 -3.80 4.08 -9.37
CA GLU A 120 -5.23 4.20 -9.71
C GLU A 120 -5.57 5.65 -10.00
N MET A 121 -6.08 5.91 -11.20
CA MET A 121 -6.72 7.18 -11.53
C MET A 121 -8.05 7.29 -10.78
N VAL A 122 -8.10 8.12 -9.73
CA VAL A 122 -9.29 8.29 -8.89
C VAL A 122 -10.20 9.39 -9.46
N ARG A 123 -9.60 10.44 -10.01
CA ARG A 123 -10.30 11.55 -10.65
C ARG A 123 -9.40 12.14 -11.75
N PRO A 124 -9.83 12.20 -13.02
CA PRO A 124 -9.09 12.92 -14.04
C PRO A 124 -9.15 14.43 -13.80
N GLY A 125 -8.14 15.18 -14.21
CA GLY A 125 -8.16 16.63 -14.21
C GLY A 125 -6.92 17.23 -14.90
N GLU A 126 -6.91 18.55 -15.11
CA GLU A 126 -5.87 19.18 -15.93
C GLU A 126 -5.04 20.27 -15.22
N HIS A 127 -5.51 20.81 -14.09
CA HIS A 127 -4.86 21.97 -13.48
C HIS A 127 -3.76 21.62 -12.48
N ILE A 128 -3.90 20.51 -11.76
CA ILE A 128 -2.95 20.06 -10.73
C ILE A 128 -3.12 18.57 -10.48
N THR A 129 -2.01 17.85 -10.36
CA THR A 129 -2.00 16.44 -9.95
C THR A 129 -1.77 16.32 -8.44
N ILE A 130 -2.64 15.58 -7.76
CA ILE A 130 -2.54 15.28 -6.33
C ILE A 130 -2.31 13.77 -6.15
N LEU A 131 -1.10 13.41 -5.75
CA LEU A 131 -0.77 12.04 -5.38
C LEU A 131 -1.26 11.75 -3.96
N THR A 132 -1.88 10.59 -3.80
CA THR A 132 -2.39 10.13 -2.51
C THR A 132 -2.18 8.63 -2.36
N TYR A 133 -2.39 8.11 -1.16
CA TYR A 133 -2.51 6.68 -0.94
C TYR A 133 -3.25 6.39 0.35
N SER A 134 -3.77 5.16 0.44
CA SER A 134 -4.41 4.65 1.64
C SER A 134 -5.48 5.62 2.17
N ARG A 135 -5.48 5.92 3.47
CA ARG A 135 -6.48 6.82 4.07
C ARG A 135 -6.47 8.23 3.50
N MET A 136 -5.33 8.73 3.02
CA MET A 136 -5.26 10.09 2.47
C MET A 136 -6.12 10.24 1.22
N ARG A 137 -6.47 9.15 0.52
CA ARG A 137 -7.42 9.16 -0.61
C ARG A 137 -8.71 9.90 -0.26
N TYR A 138 -9.30 9.59 0.89
CA TYR A 138 -10.58 10.16 1.32
C TYR A 138 -10.45 11.64 1.68
N HIS A 139 -9.35 12.03 2.33
CA HIS A 139 -9.07 13.43 2.66
C HIS A 139 -8.82 14.26 1.41
N VAL A 140 -8.03 13.74 0.46
CA VAL A 140 -7.76 14.37 -0.83
C VAL A 140 -9.05 14.52 -1.64
N MET A 141 -9.90 13.49 -1.70
CA MET A 141 -11.17 13.60 -2.43
C MET A 141 -12.16 14.61 -1.80
N GLN A 142 -12.10 14.81 -0.48
CA GLN A 142 -12.84 15.90 0.16
C GLN A 142 -12.27 17.27 -0.21
N ALA A 143 -10.95 17.43 -0.18
CA ALA A 143 -10.28 18.67 -0.56
C ALA A 143 -10.47 19.01 -2.06
N ALA A 144 -10.47 17.98 -2.93
CA ALA A 144 -10.70 18.13 -4.36
C ALA A 144 -12.07 18.76 -4.65
N LYS A 145 -13.12 18.43 -3.88
CA LYS A 145 -14.43 19.10 -3.98
C LYS A 145 -14.35 20.60 -3.72
N THR A 146 -13.53 21.02 -2.74
CA THR A 146 -13.31 22.43 -2.46
C THR A 146 -12.58 23.14 -3.60
N LEU A 147 -11.61 22.47 -4.24
CA LEU A 147 -10.91 23.01 -5.41
C LEU A 147 -11.84 23.15 -6.61
N VAL A 148 -12.68 22.15 -6.89
CA VAL A 148 -13.71 22.20 -7.94
C VAL A 148 -14.67 23.36 -7.71
N ASN A 149 -15.14 23.57 -6.49
CA ASN A 149 -16.01 24.71 -6.16
C ASN A 149 -15.33 26.08 -6.34
N LYS A 150 -14.00 26.13 -6.35
CA LYS A 150 -13.21 27.33 -6.63
C LYS A 150 -12.85 27.48 -8.12
N GLY A 151 -13.33 26.59 -8.98
CA GLY A 151 -13.06 26.61 -10.43
C GLY A 151 -11.77 25.90 -10.85
N TYR A 152 -11.13 25.12 -9.97
CA TYR A 152 -9.97 24.30 -10.34
C TYR A 152 -10.37 22.88 -10.73
N ASP A 153 -9.56 22.24 -11.55
CA ASP A 153 -9.76 20.86 -12.00
C ASP A 153 -8.61 19.95 -11.55
N PRO A 154 -8.65 19.42 -10.31
CA PRO A 154 -7.56 18.64 -9.73
C PRO A 154 -7.59 17.16 -10.13
N GLU A 155 -6.56 16.68 -10.82
CA GLU A 155 -6.32 15.26 -10.99
C GLU A 155 -5.95 14.61 -9.64
N VAL A 156 -6.50 13.44 -9.36
CA VAL A 156 -6.20 12.67 -8.15
C VAL A 156 -5.80 11.26 -8.54
N ILE A 157 -4.58 10.90 -8.16
CA ILE A 157 -3.99 9.58 -8.39
C ILE A 157 -3.71 8.93 -7.03
N ASP A 158 -4.28 7.76 -6.80
CA ASP A 158 -3.89 6.90 -5.68
C ASP A 158 -2.74 6.01 -6.14
N ILE A 159 -1.54 6.25 -5.62
CA ILE A 159 -0.33 5.59 -6.13
C ILE A 159 -0.34 4.09 -5.90
N ARG A 160 -1.06 3.57 -4.89
CA ARG A 160 -1.17 2.14 -4.46
C ARG A 160 0.16 1.39 -4.29
N SER A 161 0.92 1.23 -5.37
CA SER A 161 2.30 0.77 -5.35
C SER A 161 3.22 1.86 -4.81
N LEU A 162 3.81 1.57 -3.66
CA LEU A 162 4.81 2.44 -3.02
C LEU A 162 6.22 2.05 -3.43
N LYS A 163 6.40 0.80 -3.86
CA LYS A 163 7.67 0.27 -4.34
C LYS A 163 7.43 -0.96 -5.24
N PRO A 164 7.75 -0.88 -6.54
CA PRO A 164 8.16 0.33 -7.28
C PRO A 164 7.04 1.38 -7.37
N PHE A 165 7.37 2.63 -7.70
CA PHE A 165 6.33 3.58 -8.09
C PHE A 165 5.94 3.35 -9.56
N ASP A 166 4.66 3.56 -9.88
CA ASP A 166 4.17 3.63 -11.25
C ASP A 166 4.58 4.97 -11.89
N LEU A 167 5.82 5.06 -12.36
CA LEU A 167 6.36 6.24 -13.03
C LEU A 167 5.82 6.46 -14.44
N HIS A 168 5.03 5.53 -14.97
CA HIS A 168 4.37 5.75 -16.25
C HIS A 168 3.08 6.56 -16.06
N THR A 169 2.33 6.26 -14.99
CA THR A 169 1.11 6.98 -14.65
C THR A 169 1.38 8.33 -13.97
N ILE A 170 2.40 8.41 -13.13
CA ILE A 170 2.84 9.63 -12.42
C ILE A 170 3.67 10.52 -13.34
#